data_AF-A0A7R9K8C0-F1
#
_entry.id   AF-A0A7R9K8C0-F1
#
_cell.length_a   1.000
_cell.length_b   1.000
_cell.length_c   1.000
_cell.angle_alpha   90.00
_cell.angle_beta   90.00
_cell.angle_gamma   90.00
#
_symmetry.space_group_name_H-M   'P 1'
#
loop_
_entity.id
_entity.type
_entity.pdbx_description
1 polymer ?
#
loop_
_entity_poly.entity_id
_entity_poly.type
_entity_poly.pdbx_seq_one_letter_code
_entity_poly.pdbx_strand_id
1 'polypeptide(L)'
;MLTQQVNIIFHLAATVRFDDKFNIAVPINIGGTKEIIDLCRTCENLKSMVYVSTAYSNCPLKEIKECFYDPPLDAEKDINYLSTTDEAVLEVLKYK
;
A
#
# COMPACT_ATOMS: atom_id res chain seq x y z
N MET A 1 26.89 -0.95 4.71
CA MET A 1 25.47 -1.23 5.08
C MET A 1 24.73 -1.80 3.87
N LEU A 2 23.63 -2.54 4.09
CA LEU A 2 22.80 -3.11 3.00
C LEU A 2 22.39 -2.05 1.96
N THR A 3 22.04 -0.85 2.42
CA THR A 3 21.63 0.29 1.59
C THR A 3 22.68 0.76 0.58
N GLN A 4 23.95 0.41 0.78
CA GLN A 4 25.05 0.75 -0.15
C GLN A 4 25.21 -0.27 -1.29
N GLN A 5 24.61 -1.45 -1.16
CA GLN A 5 24.81 -2.57 -2.10
C GLN A 5 23.54 -2.93 -2.88
N VAL A 6 22.38 -2.44 -2.46
CA VAL A 6 21.10 -2.75 -3.12
C VAL A 6 20.91 -1.87 -4.37
N ASN A 7 20.69 -2.53 -5.51
CA ASN A 7 20.37 -1.87 -6.77
C ASN A 7 18.90 -2.02 -7.17
N ILE A 8 18.24 -3.11 -6.78
CA ILE A 8 16.84 -3.38 -7.15
C ILE A 8 16.10 -3.92 -5.93
N ILE A 9 14.92 -3.38 -5.67
CA ILE A 9 14.01 -3.84 -4.62
C ILE A 9 12.75 -4.36 -5.28
N PHE A 10 12.38 -5.61 -4.99
CA PHE A 10 11.10 -6.18 -5.39
C PHE A 10 10.19 -6.22 -4.18
N HIS A 11 9.10 -5.44 -4.21
CA HIS A 11 8.12 -5.37 -3.14
C HIS A 11 6.87 -6.16 -3.52
N LEU A 12 6.79 -7.39 -3.01
CA LEU A 12 5.66 -8.31 -3.19
C LEU A 12 4.93 -8.60 -1.87
N ALA A 13 5.43 -8.09 -0.75
CA ALA A 13 4.85 -8.37 0.56
C ALA A 13 3.52 -7.64 0.70
N ALA A 14 2.44 -8.40 0.81
CA ALA A 14 1.08 -7.91 0.97
C ALA A 14 0.22 -8.96 1.68
N THR A 15 -0.85 -8.52 2.34
CA THR A 15 -2.00 -9.39 2.57
C THR A 15 -2.96 -9.28 1.39
N VAL A 16 -3.44 -10.44 0.93
CA VAL A 16 -4.34 -10.58 -0.24
C VAL A 16 -5.71 -11.14 0.14
N ARG A 17 -6.01 -11.18 1.44
CA ARG A 17 -7.30 -11.66 1.96
C ARG A 17 -8.33 -10.54 1.87
N PHE A 18 -9.38 -10.77 1.10
CA PHE A 18 -10.45 -9.78 0.90
C PHE A 18 -11.33 -9.58 2.14
N ASP A 19 -11.27 -10.49 3.11
CA ASP A 19 -12.01 -10.45 4.38
C ASP A 19 -11.20 -9.82 5.53
N ASP A 20 -9.94 -9.43 5.29
CA ASP A 20 -9.12 -8.76 6.29
C ASP A 20 -9.77 -7.47 6.78
N LYS A 21 -9.54 -7.16 8.06
CA LYS A 21 -9.96 -5.88 8.61
C LYS A 21 -9.10 -4.74 8.07
N PHE A 22 -9.70 -3.56 7.89
CA PHE A 22 -9.00 -2.36 7.44
C PHE A 22 -7.79 -2.01 8.31
N ASN A 23 -7.91 -2.16 9.63
CA ASN A 23 -6.82 -1.95 10.60
C ASN A 23 -5.68 -2.99 10.49
N ILE A 24 -5.85 -4.05 9.70
CA ILE A 24 -4.81 -5.03 9.36
C ILE A 24 -4.28 -4.75 7.95
N ALA A 25 -5.17 -4.69 6.97
CA ALA A 25 -4.81 -4.60 5.56
C ALA A 25 -4.07 -3.31 5.21
N VAL A 26 -4.51 -2.16 5.74
CA VAL A 26 -3.91 -0.86 5.38
C VAL A 26 -2.50 -0.68 5.96
N PRO A 27 -2.22 -0.94 7.25
CA PRO A 27 -0.85 -0.87 7.76
C PRO A 27 0.12 -1.78 6.99
N ILE A 28 -0.33 -2.96 6.56
CA ILE A 28 0.51 -3.90 5.80
C ILE A 28 0.72 -3.41 4.36
N ASN A 29 -0.36 -3.19 3.61
CA ASN A 29 -0.28 -2.96 2.17
C ASN A 29 0.08 -1.50 1.82
N ILE A 30 -0.41 -0.53 2.58
CA ILE A 30 -0.11 0.90 2.35
C ILE A 30 1.08 1.32 3.21
N GLY A 31 1.02 1.08 4.53
CA GLY A 31 2.09 1.43 5.46
C GLY A 31 3.41 0.72 5.12
N GLY A 32 3.39 -0.59 4.93
CA GLY A 32 4.57 -1.35 4.52
C GLY A 32 5.17 -0.87 3.20
N THR A 33 4.34 -0.50 2.23
CA THR A 33 4.81 0.09 0.97
C THR A 33 5.48 1.45 1.19
N LYS A 34 4.92 2.30 2.07
CA LYS A 34 5.55 3.57 2.45
C LYS A 34 6.92 3.35 3.09
N GLU A 35 7.04 2.42 4.04
CA GLU A 35 8.32 2.11 4.69
C GLU A 35 9.38 1.60 3.67
N ILE A 36 8.97 0.79 2.69
CA ILE A 36 9.86 0.36 1.60
C ILE A 36 10.28 1.53 0.72
N ILE A 37 9.37 2.45 0.40
CA ILE A 37 9.70 3.67 -0.35
C ILE A 37 10.69 4.53 0.44
N ASP A 38 10.50 4.68 1.75
CA ASP A 38 11.41 5.44 2.59
C ASP A 38 12.79 4.75 2.70
N LEU A 39 12.84 3.42 2.79
CA LEU A 39 14.09 2.66 2.67
C LEU A 39 14.77 2.89 1.31
N CYS A 40 14.01 2.83 0.21
CA CYS A 40 14.52 3.07 -1.13
C CYS A 40 15.24 4.43 -1.26
N ARG A 41 14.72 5.46 -0.58
CA ARG A 41 15.35 6.80 -0.56
C ARG A 41 16.71 6.82 0.13
N THR A 42 17.01 5.85 0.97
CA THR A 42 18.31 5.71 1.65
C THR A 42 19.31 4.84 0.88
N CYS A 43 18.88 4.17 -0.20
CA CYS A 43 19.73 3.29 -0.99
C CYS A 43 20.57 4.08 -2.01
N GLU A 44 21.87 4.18 -1.77
CA GLU A 44 22.81 4.99 -2.58
C GLU A 44 22.86 4.57 -4.07
N ASN A 45 22.68 3.27 -4.33
CA ASN A 45 22.86 2.68 -5.65
C ASN A 45 21.56 2.14 -6.27
N LEU A 46 20.39 2.57 -5.75
CA LEU A 46 19.10 2.11 -6.23
C LEU A 46 18.88 2.48 -7.70
N LYS A 47 18.50 1.50 -8.50
CA LYS A 47 18.15 1.61 -9.93
C LYS A 47 16.65 1.45 -10.16
N SER A 48 15.99 0.59 -9.39
CA SER A 48 14.56 0.35 -9.53
C SER A 48 13.94 -0.19 -8.24
N MET A 49 12.72 0.24 -7.98
CA MET A 49 11.78 -0.40 -7.05
C MET A 49 10.64 -0.97 -7.89
N VAL A 50 10.43 -2.27 -7.81
CA VAL A 50 9.38 -3.00 -8.52
C VAL A 50 8.29 -3.34 -7.51
N TYR A 51 7.17 -2.63 -7.60
CA TYR A 51 5.98 -2.91 -6.83
C TYR A 51 5.08 -3.89 -7.57
N VAL A 52 4.65 -4.95 -6.90
CA VAL A 52 3.66 -5.89 -7.47
C VAL A 52 2.29 -5.57 -6.89
N SER A 53 1.36 -5.23 -7.78
CA SER A 53 -0.04 -4.97 -7.46
C SER A 53 -0.96 -6.01 -8.09
N THR A 54 -2.27 -5.79 -8.01
CA THR A 54 -3.30 -6.64 -8.61
C THR A 54 -4.33 -5.79 -9.33
N ALA A 55 -4.92 -6.31 -10.42
CA ALA A 55 -6.10 -5.69 -11.04
C ALA A 55 -7.24 -5.51 -10.03
N TYR A 56 -7.27 -6.31 -8.96
CA TYR A 56 -8.28 -6.17 -7.91
C TYR A 56 -8.21 -4.84 -7.15
N SER A 57 -7.07 -4.13 -7.16
CA SER A 57 -6.93 -2.82 -6.54
C SER A 57 -7.85 -1.76 -7.16
N ASN A 58 -8.34 -1.98 -8.39
CA ASN A 58 -9.28 -1.11 -9.09
C ASN A 58 -10.53 -1.90 -9.55
N CYS A 59 -10.91 -2.96 -8.83
CA CYS A 59 -12.05 -3.81 -9.21
C CYS A 59 -13.43 -3.11 -9.29
N PRO A 60 -13.68 -1.95 -8.66
CA PRO A 60 -14.92 -1.20 -8.91
C PRO A 60 -15.02 -0.63 -10.34
N LEU A 61 -13.89 -0.52 -11.06
CA LEU A 61 -13.87 -0.04 -12.44
C LEU A 61 -14.22 -1.16 -13.40
N LYS A 62 -15.13 -0.88 -14.35
CA LYS A 62 -15.53 -1.83 -15.40
C LYS A 62 -14.37 -2.22 -16.32
N GLU A 63 -13.44 -1.28 -16.56
CA GLU A 63 -12.26 -1.47 -17.38
C GLU A 63 -11.03 -0.94 -16.64
N ILE A 64 -9.99 -1.76 -16.56
CA ILE A 64 -8.72 -1.41 -15.92
C ILE A 64 -7.68 -1.23 -17.03
N LYS A 65 -7.15 -0.02 -17.13
CA LYS A 65 -6.05 0.40 -17.99
C LYS A 65 -4.71 0.33 -17.25
N GLU A 66 -3.63 0.22 -18.01
CA GLU A 66 -2.26 0.37 -17.53
C GLU A 66 -1.93 1.86 -17.37
N CYS A 67 -2.39 2.45 -16.27
CA CYS A 67 -2.15 3.85 -15.93
C CYS A 67 -2.12 4.03 -14.40
N PHE A 68 -1.62 5.19 -13.96
CA PHE A 68 -1.81 5.63 -12.59
C PHE A 68 -3.23 6.16 -12.42
N TYR A 69 -3.95 5.63 -11.43
CA TYR A 69 -5.27 6.10 -11.05
C TYR A 69 -5.11 7.16 -9.97
N ASP A 70 -5.90 8.23 -10.07
CA ASP A 70 -6.00 9.19 -8.97
C ASP A 70 -6.61 8.48 -7.76
N PRO A 71 -5.93 8.51 -6.61
CA PRO A 71 -6.46 7.86 -5.43
C PRO A 71 -7.68 8.64 -4.93
N PRO A 72 -8.72 7.96 -4.42
CA PRO A 72 -9.92 8.63 -3.92
C PRO A 72 -9.63 9.46 -2.66
N LEU A 73 -8.55 9.13 -1.94
CA LEU A 73 -8.11 9.74 -0.70
C LEU A 73 -6.57 9.82 -0.66
N ASP A 74 -6.06 10.68 0.21
CA ASP A 74 -4.63 10.80 0.45
C ASP A 74 -4.14 9.68 1.36
N ALA A 75 -3.06 9.00 0.97
CA ALA A 75 -2.57 7.82 1.69
C ALA A 75 -2.11 8.13 3.13
N GLU A 76 -1.56 9.31 3.41
CA GLU A 76 -1.20 9.69 4.77
C GLU A 76 -2.45 9.97 5.61
N LYS A 77 -3.49 10.56 4.99
CA LYS A 77 -4.78 10.72 5.66
C LYS A 77 -5.42 9.38 5.98
N ASP A 78 -5.34 8.39 5.09
CA ASP A 78 -5.90 7.05 5.33
C ASP A 78 -5.19 6.35 6.51
N ILE A 79 -3.86 6.42 6.56
CA ILE A 79 -3.07 5.86 7.67
C ILE A 79 -3.42 6.56 9.00
N ASN A 80 -3.52 7.89 9.00
CA ASN A 80 -3.86 8.67 10.18
C ASN A 80 -5.32 8.48 10.61
N TYR A 81 -6.24 8.29 9.66
CA TYR A 81 -7.64 8.04 9.96
C TYR A 81 -7.79 6.71 10.70
N LEU A 82 -7.07 5.67 10.29
CA LEU A 82 -7.09 4.37 10.97
C LEU A 82 -6.51 4.40 12.38
N SER A 83 -5.51 5.25 12.65
CA SER A 83 -4.93 5.35 13.99
C SER A 83 -5.79 6.14 14.97
N THR A 84 -6.74 6.94 14.46
CA THR A 84 -7.58 7.86 15.25
C THR A 84 -9.04 7.45 15.33
N THR A 85 -9.48 6.50 14.49
CA THR A 85 -10.88 6.07 14.40
C THR A 85 -11.12 4.78 15.19
N ASP A 86 -12.25 4.73 15.90
CA ASP A 86 -12.68 3.55 16.64
C ASP A 86 -12.92 2.35 15.71
N GLU A 87 -12.48 1.16 16.14
CA GLU A 87 -12.60 -0.07 15.36
C GLU A 87 -14.06 -0.39 15.00
N ALA A 88 -15.01 -0.05 15.88
CA ALA A 88 -16.44 -0.21 15.61
C ALA A 88 -16.92 0.61 14.39
N VAL A 89 -16.34 1.80 14.17
CA VAL A 89 -16.66 2.65 13.01
C VAL A 89 -16.00 2.10 11.74
N LEU A 90 -14.77 1.59 11.86
CA LEU A 90 -14.05 0.96 10.74
C LEU A 90 -14.74 -0.33 10.25
N GLU A 91 -15.39 -1.08 11.14
CA GLU A 91 -16.15 -2.27 10.75
C GLU A 91 -17.39 -1.95 9.89
N VAL A 92 -18.00 -0.78 10.07
CA VAL A 92 -19.13 -0.33 9.23
C VAL A 92 -18.69 -0.01 7.80
N LEU A 93 -17.45 0.43 7.60
CA LEU A 93 -16.89 0.74 6.28
C LEU A 93 -16.61 -0.49 5.42
N LYS A 94 -16.63 -1.71 5.98
CA LYS A 94 -16.48 -2.96 5.22
C LYS A 94 -17.63 -3.26 4.24
N TYR A 95 -18.78 -2.60 4.40
CA TYR A 95 -20.03 -2.97 3.71
C TYR A 95 -20.44 -2.00 2.59
N LYS A 96 -19.53 -1.18 2.07
CA LYS A 96 -19.71 -0.40 0.85
C LYS A 96 -18.70 -0.84 -0.21
#